data_AF-A0A0H5Q8P8-F1
#
_entry.id   AF-A0A0H5Q8P8-F1
#
_cell.length_a   1.000
_cell.length_b   1.000
_cell.length_c   1.000
_cell.angle_alpha   90.00
_cell.angle_beta   90.00
_cell.angle_gamma   90.00
#
_symmetry.space_group_name_H-M   'P 1'
#
loop_
_entity.id
_entity.type
_entity.pdbx_description
1 polymer ?
#
loop_
_entity_poly.entity_id
_entity_poly.type
_entity_poly.pdbx_seq_one_letter_code
_entity_poly.pdbx_strand_id
1 'polypeptide(L)'
;MPLPEIDNCFRTVSSFTNTVAGEPWSVTMDFTAGEPFVDEGDPRDQLLAVELAKAWRDLFASIIDGFETFADYIHPSVTCTNLTVYDLEAKTAPVIFTPTPQIKGLSTAHAMPPDVALCVSKRTRVRGRRFRGRFYLAGFTEDANSSAGLVFDDSFGTQANNSLRTFGEGDDRPFEMVVISQATVPTGTMEPVTSLTTDLNWDTQRRRGR
;
A
#
# COMPACT_ATOMS: atom_id res chain seq x y z
N MET A 1 16.01 12.02 -8.64
CA MET A 1 16.28 12.61 -7.32
C MET A 1 16.94 11.54 -6.48
N PRO A 2 18.11 11.78 -5.87
CA PRO A 2 18.74 10.81 -4.99
C PRO A 2 17.80 10.50 -3.81
N LEU A 3 17.71 9.23 -3.40
CA LEU A 3 16.97 8.82 -2.21
C LEU A 3 17.71 9.29 -0.94
N PRO A 4 16.99 9.60 0.15
CA PRO A 4 17.62 9.92 1.42
C PRO A 4 18.33 8.70 2.00
N GLU A 5 19.46 8.94 2.68
CA GLU A 5 20.15 7.92 3.47
C GLU A 5 19.55 7.89 4.88
N ILE A 6 18.90 6.78 5.25
CA ILE A 6 18.20 6.60 6.53
C ILE A 6 18.50 5.19 7.01
N ASP A 7 19.04 5.10 8.22
CA ASP A 7 19.42 3.84 8.84
C ASP A 7 18.19 2.93 9.04
N ASN A 8 18.36 1.63 8.77
CA ASN A 8 17.35 0.59 8.93
C ASN A 8 16.00 0.85 8.24
N CYS A 9 16.00 1.60 7.13
CA CYS A 9 14.78 1.99 6.44
C CYS A 9 14.73 1.51 4.99
N PHE A 10 13.55 1.07 4.56
CA PHE A 10 13.28 0.58 3.22
C PHE A 10 12.13 1.36 2.61
N ARG A 11 12.25 1.69 1.33
CA ARG A 11 11.14 2.20 0.52
C ARG A 11 10.68 1.13 -0.43
N THR A 12 9.37 0.87 -0.46
CA THR A 12 8.78 -0.05 -1.41
C THR A 12 7.91 0.68 -2.43
N VAL A 13 7.89 0.18 -3.66
CA VAL A 13 7.04 0.66 -4.75
C VAL A 13 6.31 -0.55 -5.33
N SER A 14 5.02 -0.64 -5.05
CA SER A 14 4.13 -1.67 -5.60
C SER A 14 3.50 -1.12 -6.88
N SER A 15 3.76 -1.76 -8.02
CA SER A 15 3.29 -1.31 -9.34
C SER A 15 2.10 -2.13 -9.80
N PHE A 16 1.07 -1.44 -10.28
CA PHE A 16 -0.17 -2.03 -10.73
C PHE A 16 -0.47 -1.59 -12.15
N THR A 17 -1.00 -2.50 -12.96
CA THR A 17 -1.51 -2.21 -14.30
C THR A 17 -3.02 -2.38 -14.32
N ASN A 18 -3.72 -1.61 -15.15
CA ASN A 18 -5.15 -1.79 -15.43
C ASN A 18 -5.37 -1.76 -16.94
N THR A 19 -5.58 -2.92 -17.57
CA THR A 19 -5.69 -3.02 -19.04
C THR A 19 -6.97 -2.46 -19.66
N VAL A 20 -8.00 -2.14 -18.85
CA VAL A 20 -9.31 -1.70 -19.35
C VAL A 20 -9.57 -0.22 -19.06
N ALA A 21 -9.20 0.26 -17.89
CA ALA A 21 -9.64 1.57 -17.42
C ALA A 21 -8.55 2.66 -17.43
N GLY A 22 -7.25 2.35 -17.58
CA GLY A 22 -6.29 3.44 -17.72
C GLY A 22 -4.83 3.17 -17.38
N GLU A 23 -4.18 4.22 -16.89
CA GLU A 23 -2.74 4.28 -16.71
C GLU A 23 -2.27 3.36 -15.57
N PRO A 24 -1.05 2.80 -15.67
CA PRO A 24 -0.44 2.10 -14.55
C PRO A 24 -0.31 3.03 -13.36
N TRP A 25 -0.52 2.50 -12.16
CA TRP A 25 -0.39 3.24 -10.91
C TRP A 25 0.56 2.52 -9.97
N SER A 26 1.03 3.23 -8.94
CA SER A 26 1.94 2.64 -7.97
C SER A 26 1.68 3.14 -6.56
N VAL A 27 1.86 2.26 -5.59
CA VAL A 27 1.81 2.59 -4.16
C VAL A 27 3.22 2.63 -3.60
N THR A 28 3.56 3.75 -2.96
CA THR A 28 4.82 3.90 -2.23
C THR A 28 4.58 3.80 -0.73
N MET A 29 5.35 2.94 -0.08
CA MET A 29 5.35 2.77 1.37
C MET A 29 6.79 2.76 1.88
N ASP A 30 6.96 3.13 3.14
CA ASP A 30 8.25 3.13 3.81
C ASP A 30 8.13 2.21 5.03
N PHE A 31 9.17 1.44 5.31
CA PHE A 31 9.23 0.45 6.38
C PHE A 31 10.55 0.55 7.15
N THR A 32 10.53 0.18 8.41
CA THR A 32 11.73 -0.12 9.21
C THR A 32 11.77 -1.61 9.52
N ALA A 33 12.96 -2.20 9.58
CA ALA A 33 13.10 -3.57 10.08
C ALA A 33 13.04 -3.57 11.61
N GLY A 34 12.37 -4.55 12.22
CA GLY A 34 12.43 -4.78 13.66
C GLY A 34 13.78 -5.42 14.06
N GLU A 35 14.29 -5.12 15.25
CA GLU A 35 15.44 -5.86 15.79
C GLU A 35 15.00 -7.13 16.54
N PRO A 36 15.78 -8.24 16.50
CA PRO A 36 16.97 -8.50 15.69
C PRO A 36 16.65 -9.43 14.50
N PHE A 37 17.14 -9.11 13.30
CA PHE A 37 17.21 -10.05 12.17
C PHE A 37 18.35 -11.04 12.43
N VAL A 38 18.04 -12.30 12.72
CA VAL A 38 19.05 -13.32 13.11
C VAL A 38 19.26 -14.41 12.05
N ASP A 39 18.49 -14.48 10.97
CA ASP A 39 18.70 -15.53 9.97
C ASP A 39 19.73 -15.12 8.91
N GLU A 40 20.93 -15.70 9.06
CA GLU A 40 22.18 -15.53 8.29
C GLU A 40 22.10 -15.86 6.79
N GLY A 41 20.92 -15.99 6.19
CA GLY A 41 20.74 -16.57 4.85
C GLY A 41 19.99 -15.72 3.82
N ASP A 42 18.98 -14.96 4.23
CA ASP A 42 18.14 -14.17 3.31
C ASP A 42 18.38 -12.67 3.49
N PRO A 43 18.68 -11.92 2.41
CA PRO A 43 18.87 -10.48 2.53
C PRO A 43 17.56 -9.80 2.95
N ARG A 44 17.63 -8.85 3.90
CA ARG A 44 16.47 -8.18 4.55
C ARG A 44 15.45 -7.63 3.54
N ASP A 45 15.91 -7.11 2.40
CA ASP A 45 15.09 -6.58 1.32
C ASP A 45 14.23 -7.65 0.62
N GLN A 46 14.73 -8.89 0.48
CA GLN A 46 13.98 -10.02 -0.07
C GLN A 46 12.88 -10.48 0.89
N LEU A 47 13.19 -10.57 2.18
CA LEU A 47 12.19 -10.87 3.21
C LEU A 47 11.09 -9.82 3.23
N LEU A 48 11.44 -8.52 3.17
CA LEU A 48 10.47 -7.44 3.07
C LEU A 48 9.59 -7.57 1.82
N ALA A 49 10.19 -7.88 0.68
CA ALA A 49 9.44 -8.08 -0.56
C ALA A 49 8.45 -9.24 -0.46
N VAL A 50 8.86 -10.36 0.15
CA VAL A 50 8.01 -11.55 0.37
C VAL A 50 6.86 -11.22 1.33
N GLU A 51 7.13 -10.58 2.46
CA GLU A 51 6.10 -10.21 3.43
C GLU A 51 5.13 -9.15 2.89
N LEU A 52 5.62 -8.19 2.10
CA LEU A 52 4.77 -7.22 1.43
C LEU A 52 3.89 -7.88 0.35
N ALA A 53 4.43 -8.85 -0.40
CA ALA A 53 3.65 -9.62 -1.37
C ALA A 53 2.55 -10.44 -0.68
N LYS A 54 2.84 -11.04 0.49
CA LYS A 54 1.82 -11.68 1.34
C LYS A 54 0.77 -10.65 1.78
N ALA A 55 1.17 -9.50 2.31
CA ALA A 55 0.26 -8.43 2.73
C ALA A 55 -0.73 -8.00 1.64
N TRP A 56 -0.26 -7.81 0.41
CA TRP A 56 -1.14 -7.47 -0.72
C TRP A 56 -2.11 -8.58 -1.08
N ARG A 57 -1.65 -9.83 -1.09
CA ARG A 57 -2.52 -10.99 -1.31
C ARG A 57 -3.57 -11.10 -0.21
N ASP A 58 -3.17 -10.92 1.04
CA ASP A 58 -4.05 -10.99 2.20
C ASP A 58 -5.09 -9.86 2.15
N LEU A 59 -4.70 -8.65 1.75
CA LEU A 59 -5.63 -7.55 1.48
C LEU A 59 -6.64 -7.93 0.39
N PHE A 60 -6.22 -8.48 -0.74
CA PHE A 60 -7.17 -8.81 -1.80
C PHE A 60 -8.10 -9.97 -1.41
N ALA A 61 -7.63 -10.90 -0.59
CA ALA A 61 -8.39 -12.02 -0.07
C ALA A 61 -9.21 -11.69 1.20
N SER A 62 -9.03 -10.49 1.78
CA SER A 62 -9.68 -10.13 3.05
C SER A 62 -11.18 -10.00 2.87
N ILE A 63 -11.95 -10.62 3.75
CA ILE A 63 -13.41 -10.55 3.77
C ILE A 63 -13.86 -9.16 4.26
N ILE A 64 -14.73 -8.52 3.49
CA ILE A 64 -15.24 -7.16 3.71
C ILE A 64 -16.70 -7.19 4.20
N ASP A 65 -17.55 -8.09 3.72
CA ASP A 65 -18.96 -8.19 4.18
C ASP A 65 -19.42 -9.65 4.37
N GLY A 66 -18.66 -10.41 5.18
CA GLY A 66 -18.97 -11.80 5.53
C GLY A 66 -18.84 -12.83 4.40
N PHE A 67 -18.98 -12.40 3.15
CA PHE A 67 -18.99 -13.22 1.94
C PHE A 67 -18.15 -12.61 0.81
N GLU A 68 -18.10 -11.28 0.71
CA GLU A 68 -17.32 -10.57 -0.30
C GLU A 68 -15.92 -10.25 0.22
N THR A 69 -14.96 -10.23 -0.69
CA THR A 69 -13.56 -9.88 -0.46
C THR A 69 -13.24 -8.52 -1.05
N PHE A 70 -12.11 -7.93 -0.66
CA PHE A 70 -11.65 -6.68 -1.29
C PHE A 70 -11.49 -6.83 -2.81
N ALA A 71 -11.09 -8.01 -3.30
CA ALA A 71 -10.96 -8.27 -4.73
C ALA A 71 -12.31 -8.21 -5.48
N ASP A 72 -13.44 -8.45 -4.82
CA ASP A 72 -14.77 -8.41 -5.43
C ASP A 72 -15.22 -6.99 -5.83
N TYR A 73 -14.49 -5.96 -5.36
CA TYR A 73 -14.71 -4.55 -5.69
C TYR A 73 -13.65 -3.99 -6.65
N ILE A 74 -12.65 -4.79 -7.01
CA ILE A 74 -11.56 -4.41 -7.91
C ILE A 74 -11.77 -5.08 -9.26
N HIS A 75 -11.53 -4.32 -10.34
CA HIS A 75 -11.69 -4.85 -11.69
C HIS A 75 -10.62 -5.91 -12.02
N PRO A 76 -10.93 -7.00 -12.73
CA PRO A 76 -10.01 -8.10 -13.04
C PRO A 76 -8.85 -7.72 -13.96
N SER A 77 -8.92 -6.56 -14.63
CA SER A 77 -7.77 -6.03 -15.37
C SER A 77 -6.66 -5.47 -14.48
N VAL A 78 -6.97 -5.24 -13.19
CA VAL A 78 -6.02 -4.73 -12.21
C VAL A 78 -5.12 -5.88 -11.78
N THR A 79 -3.81 -5.73 -12.00
CA THR A 79 -2.82 -6.72 -11.56
C THR A 79 -1.62 -6.03 -10.91
N CYS A 80 -1.15 -6.53 -9.78
CA CYS A 80 0.16 -6.15 -9.24
C CYS A 80 1.25 -6.82 -10.07
N THR A 81 2.05 -6.02 -10.78
CA THR A 81 3.07 -6.53 -11.70
C THR A 81 4.42 -6.70 -11.01
N ASN A 82 4.83 -5.71 -10.22
CA ASN A 82 6.16 -5.66 -9.61
C ASN A 82 6.09 -5.03 -8.22
N LEU A 83 6.93 -5.54 -7.31
CA LEU A 83 7.27 -4.91 -6.05
C LEU A 83 8.75 -4.54 -6.09
N THR A 84 9.08 -3.26 -6.03
CA THR A 84 10.47 -2.79 -5.97
C THR A 84 10.80 -2.36 -4.55
N VAL A 85 11.90 -2.85 -4.00
CA VAL A 85 12.42 -2.48 -2.68
C VAL A 85 13.71 -1.69 -2.86
N TYR A 86 13.77 -0.53 -2.22
CA TYR A 86 14.93 0.34 -2.14
C TYR A 86 15.40 0.33 -0.68
N ASP A 87 16.60 -0.16 -0.44
CA ASP A 87 17.29 0.03 0.82
C ASP A 87 17.74 1.50 0.91
N LEU A 88 17.45 2.16 2.03
CA LEU A 88 17.81 3.55 2.28
C LEU A 88 19.06 3.68 3.16
N GLU A 89 19.66 2.60 3.69
CA GLU A 89 20.90 2.66 4.49
C GLU A 89 22.12 3.08 3.63
N ALA A 90 22.17 2.62 2.39
CA ALA A 90 23.19 2.98 1.42
C ALA A 90 22.59 3.03 0.02
N LYS A 91 23.22 3.76 -0.91
CA LYS A 91 22.83 3.78 -2.34
C LYS A 91 23.12 2.44 -3.00
N THR A 92 22.34 1.42 -2.68
CA THR A 92 22.34 0.12 -3.33
C THR A 92 21.40 0.13 -4.54
N ALA A 93 21.57 -0.84 -5.43
CA ALA A 93 20.63 -1.04 -6.52
C ALA A 93 19.29 -1.54 -5.95
N PRO A 94 18.14 -1.08 -6.49
CA PRO A 94 16.85 -1.58 -6.05
C PRO A 94 16.72 -3.08 -6.30
N VAL A 95 16.13 -3.79 -5.33
CA VAL A 95 15.69 -5.17 -5.53
C VAL A 95 14.32 -5.16 -6.19
N ILE A 96 14.22 -5.85 -7.32
CA ILE A 96 12.95 -6.02 -8.04
C ILE A 96 12.45 -7.43 -7.75
N PHE A 97 11.26 -7.49 -7.16
CA PHE A 97 10.55 -8.72 -6.86
C PHE A 97 9.27 -8.79 -7.69
N THR A 98 9.06 -9.92 -8.37
CA THR A 98 7.81 -10.17 -9.11
C THR A 98 6.93 -11.10 -8.26
N PRO A 99 5.77 -10.65 -7.76
CA PRO A 99 4.93 -11.46 -6.89
C PRO A 99 4.43 -12.74 -7.57
N THR A 100 4.46 -13.86 -6.84
CA THR A 100 4.34 -15.22 -7.40
C THR A 100 2.92 -15.57 -7.87
N PRO A 101 1.82 -15.26 -7.13
CA PRO A 101 0.50 -15.11 -7.74
C PRO A 101 0.22 -13.61 -7.98
N GLN A 102 -0.13 -13.26 -9.21
CA GLN A 102 -0.58 -11.91 -9.55
C GLN A 102 -1.84 -11.59 -8.74
N ILE A 103 -1.70 -10.64 -7.82
CA ILE A 103 -2.82 -10.04 -7.09
C ILE A 103 -3.75 -9.41 -8.13
N LYS A 104 -5.01 -9.88 -8.21
CA LYS A 104 -5.97 -9.54 -9.27
C LYS A 104 -7.37 -9.27 -8.67
N GLY A 105 -8.10 -8.34 -9.26
CA GLY A 105 -9.53 -8.14 -8.96
C GLY A 105 -10.44 -9.26 -9.48
N LEU A 106 -11.65 -9.31 -8.96
CA LEU A 106 -12.69 -10.30 -9.25
C LEU A 106 -14.02 -9.68 -9.73
N SER A 107 -14.22 -8.37 -9.55
CA SER A 107 -15.48 -7.71 -9.89
C SER A 107 -15.80 -7.80 -11.37
N THR A 108 -17.03 -8.19 -11.72
CA THR A 108 -17.49 -8.20 -13.13
C THR A 108 -18.18 -6.90 -13.55
N ALA A 109 -18.35 -5.94 -12.63
CA ALA A 109 -18.98 -4.66 -12.94
C ALA A 109 -18.09 -3.73 -13.77
N HIS A 110 -18.67 -2.63 -14.22
CA HIS A 110 -17.97 -1.62 -15.01
C HIS A 110 -16.86 -0.97 -14.18
N ALA A 111 -15.68 -0.86 -14.77
CA ALA A 111 -14.56 -0.17 -14.13
C ALA A 111 -14.85 1.32 -13.95
N MET A 112 -14.50 1.84 -12.77
CA MET A 112 -14.52 3.29 -12.53
C MET A 112 -13.44 3.99 -13.37
N PRO A 113 -13.58 5.30 -13.63
CA PRO A 113 -12.52 6.06 -14.30
C PRO A 113 -11.17 5.93 -13.58
N PRO A 114 -10.04 5.94 -14.31
CA PRO A 114 -8.72 5.66 -13.73
C PRO A 114 -8.25 6.72 -12.74
N ASP A 115 -8.81 7.93 -12.83
CA ASP A 115 -8.54 9.02 -11.91
C ASP A 115 -9.24 8.82 -10.56
N VAL A 116 -10.23 7.92 -10.45
CA VAL A 116 -10.96 7.66 -9.21
C VAL A 116 -10.19 6.64 -8.35
N ALA A 117 -9.96 7.01 -7.09
CA ALA A 117 -9.20 6.19 -6.16
C ALA A 117 -9.73 6.28 -4.73
N LEU A 118 -9.52 5.20 -3.98
CA LEU A 118 -9.70 5.16 -2.54
C LEU A 118 -8.46 5.75 -1.86
N CYS A 119 -8.66 6.79 -1.06
CA CYS A 119 -7.58 7.47 -0.34
C CYS A 119 -7.29 6.79 0.99
N VAL A 120 -6.09 6.23 1.14
CA VAL A 120 -5.64 5.63 2.40
C VAL A 120 -4.74 6.63 3.13
N SER A 121 -5.22 7.14 4.25
CA SER A 121 -4.46 8.02 5.14
C SER A 121 -3.64 7.23 6.16
N LYS A 122 -2.34 7.50 6.22
CA LYS A 122 -1.41 7.00 7.24
C LYS A 122 -1.38 7.93 8.43
N ARG A 123 -1.65 7.41 9.63
CA ARG A 123 -1.60 8.14 10.91
C ARG A 123 -0.46 7.62 11.76
N THR A 124 0.16 8.53 12.50
CA THR A 124 1.20 8.23 13.47
C THR A 124 0.80 8.80 14.83
N ARG A 125 1.55 8.47 15.88
CA ARG A 125 1.33 9.03 17.23
C ARG A 125 1.60 10.54 17.28
N VAL A 126 2.46 11.05 16.40
CA VAL A 126 2.86 12.45 16.38
C VAL A 126 1.90 13.29 15.54
N ARG A 127 1.48 14.43 16.08
CA ARG A 127 0.61 15.38 15.37
C ARG A 127 1.44 16.27 14.46
N GLY A 128 0.94 16.53 13.26
CA GLY A 128 1.51 17.51 12.34
C GLY A 128 1.39 17.07 10.89
N ARG A 129 1.48 18.02 9.96
CA ARG A 129 1.39 17.74 8.52
C ARG A 129 2.52 16.84 8.02
N ARG A 130 3.66 16.83 8.71
CA ARG A 130 4.86 16.07 8.34
C ARG A 130 4.85 14.61 8.79
N PHE A 131 4.02 14.27 9.76
CA PHE A 131 3.94 12.93 10.37
C PHE A 131 2.68 12.18 9.91
N ARG A 132 2.19 12.53 8.72
CA ARG A 132 1.01 11.93 8.10
C ARG A 132 1.34 11.65 6.65
N GLY A 133 0.85 10.52 6.15
CA GLY A 133 1.03 10.10 4.77
C GLY A 133 -0.32 9.83 4.11
N ARG A 134 -0.31 9.72 2.79
CA ARG A 134 -1.44 9.20 2.01
C ARG A 134 -0.91 8.35 0.87
N PHE A 135 -1.64 7.30 0.53
CA PHE A 135 -1.53 6.63 -0.76
C PHE A 135 -2.92 6.39 -1.33
N TYR A 136 -2.96 6.08 -2.61
CA TYR A 136 -4.20 5.93 -3.36
C TYR A 136 -4.25 4.51 -3.90
N LEU A 137 -5.41 3.87 -3.75
CA LEU A 137 -5.73 2.59 -4.38
C LEU A 137 -6.68 2.86 -5.53
N ALA A 138 -6.36 2.39 -6.72
CA ALA A 138 -7.17 2.61 -7.93
C ALA A 138 -7.64 1.28 -8.54
N GLY A 139 -8.53 1.37 -9.53
CA GLY A 139 -9.02 0.22 -10.28
C GLY A 139 -10.27 -0.45 -9.68
N PHE A 140 -11.03 0.31 -8.89
CA PHE A 140 -12.35 -0.08 -8.41
C PHE A 140 -13.37 -0.18 -9.55
N THR A 141 -14.45 -0.91 -9.31
CA THR A 141 -15.64 -0.95 -10.17
C THR A 141 -16.80 -0.18 -9.54
N GLU A 142 -17.86 0.05 -10.32
CA GLU A 142 -19.08 0.69 -9.84
C GLU A 142 -19.77 -0.09 -8.71
N ASP A 143 -19.47 -1.39 -8.50
CA ASP A 143 -19.97 -2.14 -7.33
C ASP A 143 -19.43 -1.56 -6.02
N ALA A 144 -18.25 -0.95 -6.04
CA ALA A 144 -17.68 -0.25 -4.89
C ALA A 144 -18.36 1.09 -4.62
N ASN A 145 -19.20 1.57 -5.54
CA ASN A 145 -19.81 2.89 -5.49
C ASN A 145 -21.26 2.78 -5.01
N SER A 146 -21.56 3.41 -3.87
CA SER A 146 -22.92 3.46 -3.36
C SER A 146 -23.83 4.32 -4.24
N SER A 147 -25.14 4.18 -4.08
CA SER A 147 -26.14 5.03 -4.76
C SER A 147 -26.02 6.52 -4.43
N ALA A 148 -25.33 6.87 -3.33
CA ALA A 148 -25.03 8.24 -2.94
C ALA A 148 -23.72 8.80 -3.55
N GLY A 149 -22.99 7.99 -4.34
CA GLY A 149 -21.68 8.37 -4.89
C GLY A 149 -20.54 8.34 -3.88
N LEU A 150 -20.73 7.64 -2.76
CA LEU A 150 -19.72 7.37 -1.74
C LEU A 150 -19.10 6.00 -1.95
N VAL A 151 -17.89 5.79 -1.42
CA VAL A 151 -17.33 4.45 -1.22
C VAL A 151 -18.38 3.65 -0.44
N PHE A 152 -18.65 2.41 -0.89
CA PHE A 152 -19.67 1.50 -0.35
C PHE A 152 -19.72 1.51 1.19
N ASP A 153 -20.88 1.15 1.75
CA ASP A 153 -21.35 1.28 3.14
C ASP A 153 -20.35 1.36 4.33
N ASP A 154 -20.86 1.69 5.53
CA ASP A 154 -20.04 1.80 6.74
C ASP A 154 -19.26 0.48 7.06
N SER A 155 -19.75 -0.68 6.60
CA SER A 155 -19.06 -1.98 6.69
C SER A 155 -17.82 -2.02 5.81
N PHE A 156 -17.90 -1.62 4.54
CA PHE A 156 -16.75 -1.57 3.64
C PHE A 156 -15.66 -0.66 4.20
N GLY A 157 -16.01 0.56 4.64
CA GLY A 157 -15.02 1.49 5.23
C GLY A 157 -14.31 0.88 6.45
N THR A 158 -15.07 0.27 7.36
CA THR A 158 -14.52 -0.39 8.56
C THR A 158 -13.62 -1.57 8.21
N GLN A 159 -14.05 -2.40 7.26
CA GLN A 159 -13.35 -3.62 6.90
C GLN A 159 -12.17 -3.37 5.96
N ALA A 160 -12.23 -2.38 5.08
CA ALA A 160 -11.08 -1.88 4.33
C ALA A 160 -10.01 -1.38 5.30
N ASN A 161 -10.39 -0.63 6.35
CA ASN A 161 -9.45 -0.22 7.39
C ASN A 161 -8.84 -1.43 8.10
N ASN A 162 -9.65 -2.39 8.54
CA ASN A 162 -9.15 -3.62 9.18
C ASN A 162 -8.21 -4.42 8.27
N SER A 163 -8.52 -4.51 6.98
CA SER A 163 -7.74 -5.25 6.00
C SER A 163 -6.44 -4.52 5.66
N LEU A 164 -6.45 -3.20 5.67
CA LEU A 164 -5.25 -2.37 5.52
C LEU A 164 -4.29 -2.54 6.70
N ARG A 165 -4.77 -2.90 7.90
CA ARG A 165 -3.89 -3.20 9.06
C ARG A 165 -2.90 -4.33 8.76
N THR A 166 -3.18 -5.19 7.78
CA THR A 166 -2.22 -6.19 7.29
C THR A 166 -0.89 -5.57 6.90
N PHE A 167 -0.82 -4.31 6.46
CA PHE A 167 0.46 -3.71 6.09
C PHE A 167 1.31 -3.21 7.25
N GLY A 168 0.76 -3.03 8.46
CA GLY A 168 1.46 -2.25 9.49
C GLY A 168 1.20 -2.58 10.96
N GLU A 169 0.22 -3.42 11.32
CA GLU A 169 -0.20 -3.59 12.72
C GLU A 169 -0.26 -5.07 13.19
N GLY A 170 0.62 -5.92 12.69
CA GLY A 170 0.77 -7.29 13.19
C GLY A 170 2.00 -7.43 14.09
N ASP A 171 1.81 -7.88 15.33
CA ASP A 171 2.90 -8.11 16.31
C ASP A 171 3.97 -9.12 15.81
N ASP A 172 3.65 -9.92 14.79
CA ASP A 172 4.52 -10.98 14.27
C ASP A 172 5.30 -10.58 13.00
N ARG A 173 5.23 -9.32 12.55
CA ARG A 173 5.94 -8.92 11.32
C ARG A 173 7.36 -8.43 11.61
N PRO A 174 8.34 -8.84 10.80
CA PRO A 174 9.71 -8.37 10.96
C PRO A 174 9.92 -6.93 10.47
N PHE A 175 8.85 -6.25 10.04
CA PHE A 175 8.90 -4.87 9.55
C PHE A 175 7.70 -4.06 10.04
N GLU A 176 7.94 -2.78 10.30
CA GLU A 176 6.92 -1.81 10.72
C GLU A 176 6.79 -0.71 9.66
N MET A 177 5.56 -0.38 9.27
CA MET A 177 5.33 0.74 8.35
C MET A 177 5.63 2.06 9.04
N VAL A 178 6.37 2.95 8.39
CA VAL A 178 6.75 4.25 8.92
C VAL A 178 6.34 5.39 7.99
N VAL A 179 6.23 6.60 8.55
CA VAL A 179 6.23 7.85 7.82
C VAL A 179 7.59 8.52 7.99
N ILE A 180 8.30 8.71 6.89
CA ILE A 180 9.56 9.47 6.88
C ILE A 180 9.23 10.96 6.76
N SER A 181 9.57 11.73 7.80
CA SER A 181 9.48 13.18 7.78
C SER A 181 10.86 13.81 7.58
N GLN A 182 10.97 14.74 6.61
CA GLN A 182 12.20 15.43 6.20
C GLN A 182 13.32 14.51 5.65
N ALA A 183 13.34 14.34 4.32
CA ALA A 183 14.37 13.58 3.60
C ALA A 183 15.75 14.28 3.49
N THR A 184 15.95 15.41 4.16
CA THR A 184 17.19 16.19 4.12
C THR A 184 17.59 16.52 5.55
N VAL A 185 18.82 16.15 5.96
CA VAL A 185 19.50 16.33 7.27
C VAL A 185 19.49 15.03 8.12
N PRO A 186 20.64 14.58 8.69
CA PRO A 186 21.23 13.25 8.52
C PRO A 186 20.55 12.09 9.28
N THR A 187 19.36 12.33 9.83
CA THR A 187 18.56 11.33 10.52
C THR A 187 17.11 11.78 10.35
N GLY A 188 16.50 11.39 9.23
CA GLY A 188 15.09 11.67 9.00
C GLY A 188 14.28 11.16 10.19
N THR A 189 13.27 11.90 10.64
CA THR A 189 12.43 11.42 11.74
C THR A 189 11.43 10.41 11.17
N MET A 190 11.62 9.15 11.55
CA MET A 190 10.71 8.05 11.26
C MET A 190 9.67 7.96 12.37
N GLU A 191 8.39 7.98 12.00
CA GLU A 191 7.30 7.77 12.93
C GLU A 191 6.50 6.54 12.51
N PRO A 192 6.35 5.53 13.38
CA PRO A 192 5.49 4.39 13.13
C PRO A 192 4.07 4.77 12.74
N VAL A 193 3.56 4.07 11.73
CA VAL A 193 2.15 4.15 11.35
C VAL A 193 1.33 3.37 12.37
N THR A 194 0.52 4.09 13.13
CA THR A 194 -0.34 3.52 14.18
C THR A 194 -1.75 3.21 13.69
N SER A 195 -2.16 3.80 12.55
CA SER A 195 -3.40 3.45 11.89
C SER A 195 -3.44 3.82 10.41
N LEU A 196 -4.13 2.98 9.64
CA LEU A 196 -4.52 3.23 8.26
C LEU A 196 -6.03 3.47 8.21
N THR A 197 -6.43 4.60 7.66
CA THR A 197 -7.84 5.01 7.59
C THR A 197 -8.20 5.46 6.19
N THR A 198 -9.32 4.98 5.67
CA THR A 198 -9.99 5.52 4.48
C THR A 198 -11.09 6.49 4.89
N ASP A 199 -11.44 7.40 3.99
CA ASP A 199 -12.71 8.12 4.06
C ASP A 199 -13.74 7.46 3.12
N LEU A 200 -15.01 7.84 3.29
CA LEU A 200 -16.11 7.33 2.47
C LEU A 200 -16.22 8.07 1.13
N ASN A 201 -15.29 8.95 0.80
CA ASN A 201 -15.35 9.74 -0.41
C ASN A 201 -14.36 9.20 -1.44
N TRP A 202 -14.80 9.13 -2.67
CA TRP A 202 -13.89 8.94 -3.79
C TRP A 202 -13.00 10.15 -3.94
N ASP A 203 -11.69 9.92 -3.94
CA ASP A 203 -10.71 10.94 -4.23
C ASP A 203 -10.30 10.84 -5.70
N THR A 204 -9.89 11.98 -6.27
CA THR A 204 -9.25 11.97 -7.58
C THR A 204 -7.74 11.94 -7.41
N GLN A 205 -7.08 10.95 -8.03
CA GLN A 205 -5.64 10.95 -8.15
C GLN A 205 -5.26 12.01 -9.19
N ARG A 206 -5.20 13.29 -8.78
CA ARG A 206 -4.63 14.35 -9.63
C ARG A 206 -3.29 13.88 -10.14
N ARG A 207 -3.19 13.66 -11.46
CA ARG A 207 -2.02 13.19 -12.22
C ARG A 207 -0.71 13.41 -11.45
N ARG A 208 -0.40 12.43 -10.60
CA ARG A 208 0.98 12.08 -10.24
C ARG A 208 1.50 11.03 -11.23
N GLY A 209 0.83 10.91 -12.39
CA GLY A 209 1.40 10.40 -13.61
C GLY A 209 2.69 11.15 -13.84
N ARG A 210 3.76 10.37 -13.95
CA ARG A 210 5.08 10.87 -14.33
C ARG A 210 5.03 11.41 -15.76
#